data_AF-A0AAD5RB52-F1
#
_entry.id   AF-A0AAD5RB52-F1
#
_cell.length_a   1.000
_cell.length_b   1.000
_cell.length_c   1.000
_cell.angle_alpha   90.00
_cell.angle_beta   90.00
_cell.angle_gamma   90.00
#
_symmetry.space_group_name_H-M   'P 1'
#
loop_
_entity.id
_entity.type
_entity.pdbx_description
1 polymer ?
#
loop_
_entity_poly.entity_id
_entity_poly.type
_entity_poly.pdbx_seq_one_letter_code
_entity_poly.pdbx_strand_id
1 'polypeptide(L)'
;MEHLQNRRTWMIYTVVGLLTWLCSATYHANDCWFTEYLDYFSAFAFILCASYTSFCFSLSSLDLPSTSLWNASSIYGSLLCLWFATHVYHMTQHFDYGYNMRCCISVSLFTTAMYLLYIAVRWRRFRRFSRSDRILMVIIAWTNGSVLFETLDFPPIFWIFDAHSLFHAATIPLPFYLHIFLQEHLSENEYRLLKSV
;
A
#
# COMPACT_ATOMS: atom_id res chain seq x y z
N MET A 1 5.95 10.89 -17.09
CA MET A 1 5.71 9.57 -16.44
C MET A 1 6.39 8.39 -17.17
N GLU A 2 6.90 8.55 -18.39
CA GLU A 2 7.48 7.42 -19.17
C GLU A 2 8.77 6.84 -18.58
N HIS A 3 9.50 7.60 -17.74
CA HIS A 3 10.76 7.16 -17.12
C HIS A 3 10.63 6.63 -15.68
N LEU A 4 9.40 6.41 -15.18
CA LEU A 4 9.20 5.88 -13.83
C LEU A 4 9.65 4.41 -13.76
N GLN A 5 10.69 4.14 -12.97
CA GLN A 5 11.05 2.78 -12.59
C GLN A 5 9.83 2.08 -11.97
N ASN A 6 9.58 0.84 -12.38
CA ASN A 6 8.40 0.07 -11.97
C ASN A 6 7.05 0.71 -12.34
N ARG A 7 6.98 1.52 -13.42
CA ARG A 7 5.72 2.14 -13.91
C ARG A 7 4.55 1.17 -13.96
N ARG A 8 4.75 -0.04 -14.47
CA ARG A 8 3.69 -1.07 -14.55
C ARG A 8 3.13 -1.40 -13.17
N THR A 9 4.00 -1.57 -12.18
CA THR A 9 3.61 -1.85 -10.80
C THR A 9 2.78 -0.72 -10.20
N TRP A 10 3.19 0.55 -10.40
CA TRP A 10 2.42 1.71 -9.95
C TRP A 10 1.05 1.85 -10.63
N MET A 11 0.97 1.54 -11.93
CA MET A 11 -0.32 1.53 -12.65
C MET A 11 -1.25 0.44 -12.12
N ILE A 12 -0.73 -0.77 -11.90
CA ILE A 12 -1.51 -1.87 -11.32
C ILE A 12 -2.00 -1.49 -9.92
N TYR A 13 -1.12 -0.96 -9.06
CA TYR A 13 -1.49 -0.45 -7.73
C TYR A 13 -2.63 0.55 -7.79
N THR A 14 -2.56 1.50 -8.73
CA THR A 14 -3.60 2.53 -8.90
C THR A 14 -4.94 1.91 -9.32
N VAL A 15 -4.93 0.99 -10.30
CA VAL A 15 -6.15 0.32 -10.78
C VAL A 15 -6.78 -0.54 -9.68
N VAL A 16 -5.97 -1.33 -8.96
CA VAL A 16 -6.46 -2.16 -7.84
C VAL A 16 -7.03 -1.27 -6.73
N GLY A 17 -6.39 -0.14 -6.43
CA GLY A 17 -6.90 0.83 -5.45
C GLY A 17 -8.23 1.44 -5.86
N LEU A 18 -8.40 1.84 -7.12
CA LEU A 18 -9.68 2.34 -7.63
C LEU A 18 -10.79 1.29 -7.55
N LEU A 19 -10.49 0.04 -7.93
CA LEU A 19 -11.46 -1.06 -7.81
C LEU A 19 -11.85 -1.31 -6.36
N THR A 20 -10.90 -1.25 -5.43
CA THR A 20 -11.14 -1.43 -4.00
C THR A 20 -12.07 -0.35 -3.45
N TRP A 21 -11.82 0.92 -3.78
CA TRP A 21 -12.69 2.02 -3.38
C TRP A 21 -14.10 1.90 -3.97
N LEU A 22 -14.24 1.41 -5.22
CA LEU A 22 -15.55 1.16 -5.82
C LEU A 22 -16.29 0.00 -5.14
N CYS A 23 -15.60 -1.09 -4.81
CA CYS A 23 -16.16 -2.21 -4.05
C CYS A 23 -16.64 -1.74 -2.67
N SER A 24 -15.80 -1.00 -1.95
CA SER A 24 -16.15 -0.46 -0.63
C SER A 24 -17.33 0.51 -0.68
N ALA A 25 -17.34 1.45 -1.64
CA ALA A 25 -18.47 2.36 -1.82
C ALA A 25 -19.78 1.62 -2.16
N THR A 26 -19.70 0.53 -2.93
CA THR A 26 -20.87 -0.30 -3.27
C THR A 26 -21.39 -1.05 -2.04
N TYR A 27 -20.50 -1.57 -1.20
CA TYR A 27 -20.87 -2.22 0.06
C TYR A 27 -21.57 -1.26 1.02
N HIS A 28 -20.98 -0.08 1.27
CA HIS A 28 -21.57 0.93 2.14
C HIS A 28 -22.87 1.54 1.59
N ALA A 29 -23.09 1.49 0.28
CA ALA A 29 -24.36 1.89 -0.34
C ALA A 29 -25.44 0.80 -0.25
N ASN A 30 -25.04 -0.48 -0.25
CA ASN A 30 -25.96 -1.62 -0.20
C ASN A 30 -25.27 -2.84 0.41
N ASP A 31 -25.44 -2.99 1.72
CA ASP A 31 -24.88 -4.09 2.49
C ASP A 31 -25.65 -5.39 2.20
N CYS A 32 -25.00 -6.30 1.48
CA CYS A 32 -25.44 -7.68 1.34
C CYS A 32 -24.22 -8.60 1.26
N TRP A 33 -24.44 -9.90 1.45
CA TRP A 33 -23.36 -10.90 1.47
C TRP A 33 -22.39 -10.79 0.28
N PHE A 34 -22.89 -10.44 -0.91
CA PHE A 34 -22.05 -10.33 -2.10
C PHE A 34 -21.17 -9.07 -2.07
N THR A 35 -21.73 -7.92 -1.71
CA THR A 35 -20.97 -6.66 -1.67
C THR A 35 -20.00 -6.65 -0.49
N GLU A 36 -20.37 -7.28 0.63
CA GLU A 36 -19.48 -7.53 1.76
C GLU A 36 -18.24 -8.29 1.30
N TYR A 37 -18.40 -9.46 0.68
CA TYR A 37 -17.27 -10.24 0.19
C TYR A 37 -16.39 -9.48 -0.80
N LEU A 38 -16.98 -8.71 -1.71
CA LEU A 38 -16.23 -7.88 -2.65
C LEU A 38 -15.38 -6.82 -1.93
N ASP A 39 -15.93 -6.14 -0.92
CA ASP A 39 -15.19 -5.14 -0.16
C ASP A 39 -13.96 -5.76 0.50
N TYR A 40 -14.17 -6.79 1.33
CA TYR A 40 -13.08 -7.41 2.10
C TYR A 40 -12.03 -8.09 1.21
N PHE A 41 -12.43 -8.76 0.13
CA PHE A 41 -11.46 -9.38 -0.79
C PHE A 41 -10.69 -8.34 -1.58
N SER A 42 -11.35 -7.26 -2.03
CA SER A 42 -10.67 -6.17 -2.74
C SER A 42 -9.69 -5.42 -1.81
N ALA A 43 -10.07 -5.18 -0.56
CA ALA A 43 -9.21 -4.57 0.45
C ALA A 43 -7.95 -5.40 0.68
N PHE A 44 -8.07 -6.72 0.88
CA PHE A 44 -6.91 -7.58 1.04
C PHE A 44 -6.03 -7.63 -0.22
N ALA A 45 -6.64 -7.70 -1.42
CA ALA A 45 -5.91 -7.64 -2.69
C ALA A 45 -5.11 -6.33 -2.83
N PHE A 46 -5.69 -5.20 -2.43
CA PHE A 46 -5.02 -3.90 -2.46
C PHE A 46 -3.83 -3.84 -1.51
N ILE A 47 -3.97 -4.36 -0.29
CA ILE A 47 -2.87 -4.42 0.68
C ILE A 47 -1.73 -5.33 0.19
N LEU A 48 -2.03 -6.48 -0.40
CA LEU A 48 -1.01 -7.33 -1.03
C LEU A 48 -0.32 -6.62 -2.21
N CYS A 49 -1.10 -5.91 -3.04
CA CYS A 49 -0.57 -5.12 -4.15
C CYS A 49 0.34 -3.97 -3.67
N ALA A 50 -0.04 -3.30 -2.58
CA ALA A 50 0.78 -2.28 -1.92
C ALA A 50 2.12 -2.86 -1.45
N SER A 51 2.07 -4.03 -0.79
CA SER A 51 3.24 -4.75 -0.31
C SER A 51 4.18 -5.14 -1.47
N TYR A 52 3.63 -5.69 -2.56
CA TYR A 52 4.39 -5.99 -3.77
C TYR A 52 5.06 -4.75 -4.37
N THR A 53 4.31 -3.65 -4.46
CA THR A 53 4.79 -2.38 -4.99
C THR A 53 5.93 -1.82 -4.16
N SER A 54 5.78 -1.82 -2.83
CA SER A 54 6.83 -1.42 -1.89
C SER A 54 8.07 -2.31 -2.02
N PHE A 55 7.88 -3.63 -2.15
CA PHE A 55 9.00 -4.56 -2.32
C PHE A 55 9.80 -4.27 -3.59
N CYS A 56 9.14 -4.17 -4.75
CA CYS A 56 9.81 -3.85 -6.02
C CYS A 56 10.50 -2.48 -5.98
N PHE A 57 9.84 -1.47 -5.40
CA PHE A 57 10.39 -0.14 -5.23
C PHE A 57 11.66 -0.14 -4.37
N SER A 58 11.60 -0.74 -3.18
CA SER A 58 12.72 -0.81 -2.25
C SER A 58 13.89 -1.63 -2.83
N LEU A 59 13.60 -2.75 -3.49
CA LEU A 59 14.63 -3.61 -4.09
C LEU A 59 15.38 -2.91 -5.22
N SER A 60 14.67 -2.11 -6.02
CA SER A 60 15.26 -1.33 -7.13
C SER A 60 16.28 -0.30 -6.66
N SER A 61 16.27 0.08 -5.38
CA SER A 61 17.22 1.02 -4.78
C SER A 61 18.56 0.42 -4.35
N LEU A 62 18.68 -0.92 -4.38
CA LEU A 62 19.85 -1.65 -3.89
C LEU A 62 20.93 -1.91 -4.96
N ASP A 63 20.76 -1.34 -6.18
CA ASP A 63 21.71 -1.47 -7.30
C ASP A 63 22.05 -2.94 -7.66
N LEU A 64 21.06 -3.85 -7.51
CA LEU A 64 21.21 -5.27 -7.82
C LEU A 64 21.09 -5.56 -9.33
N PRO A 65 21.67 -6.68 -9.82
CA PRO A 65 21.49 -7.11 -11.20
C PRO A 65 20.00 -7.33 -11.56
N SER A 66 19.62 -6.96 -12.78
CA SER A 66 18.22 -7.05 -13.27
C SER A 66 17.61 -8.45 -13.16
N THR A 67 18.42 -9.50 -13.36
CA THR A 67 17.99 -10.90 -13.21
C THR A 67 17.64 -11.24 -11.75
N SER A 68 18.41 -10.74 -10.79
CA SER A 68 18.15 -10.92 -9.36
C SER A 68 16.87 -10.19 -8.93
N LEU A 69 16.68 -8.95 -9.41
CA LEU A 69 15.47 -8.16 -9.16
C LEU A 69 14.22 -8.87 -9.67
N TRP A 70 14.28 -9.39 -10.90
CA TRP A 70 13.16 -10.10 -11.52
C TRP A 70 12.84 -11.41 -10.79
N ASN A 71 13.86 -12.21 -10.45
CA ASN A 71 13.67 -13.46 -9.71
C ASN A 71 13.02 -13.21 -8.34
N ALA A 72 13.58 -12.28 -7.56
CA ALA A 72 13.07 -11.96 -6.23
C ALA A 72 11.63 -11.41 -6.28
N SER A 73 11.35 -10.49 -7.21
CA SER A 73 10.00 -9.94 -7.39
C SER A 73 9.01 -11.01 -7.86
N SER A 74 9.41 -11.91 -8.76
CA SER A 74 8.54 -13.00 -9.24
C SER A 74 8.20 -14.00 -8.14
N ILE A 75 9.19 -14.40 -7.34
CA ILE A 75 8.97 -15.30 -6.19
C ILE A 75 8.01 -14.65 -5.19
N TYR A 76 8.28 -13.39 -4.83
CA TYR A 76 7.43 -12.68 -3.87
C TYR A 76 6.00 -12.51 -4.38
N GLY A 77 5.82 -12.12 -5.64
CA GLY A 77 4.51 -12.01 -6.28
C GLY A 77 3.74 -13.33 -6.28
N SER A 78 4.39 -14.44 -6.62
CA SER A 78 3.77 -15.77 -6.59
C SER A 78 3.31 -16.17 -5.19
N LEU A 79 4.09 -15.86 -4.14
CA LEU A 79 3.71 -16.11 -2.75
C LEU A 79 2.48 -15.30 -2.34
N LEU A 80 2.41 -14.02 -2.73
CA LEU A 80 1.25 -13.18 -2.45
C LEU A 80 -0.01 -13.66 -3.19
N CYS A 81 0.13 -14.06 -4.47
CA CYS A 81 -1.00 -14.62 -5.22
C CYS A 81 -1.52 -15.93 -4.60
N LEU A 82 -0.61 -16.82 -4.17
CA LEU A 82 -0.98 -18.04 -3.46
C LEU A 82 -1.72 -17.72 -2.16
N TRP A 83 -1.22 -16.74 -1.38
CA TRP A 83 -1.87 -16.34 -0.15
C TRP A 83 -3.25 -15.69 -0.41
N PHE A 84 -3.40 -14.88 -1.44
CA PHE A 84 -4.70 -14.34 -1.80
C PHE A 84 -5.71 -15.46 -2.12
N ALA A 85 -5.29 -16.47 -2.90
CA ALA A 85 -6.15 -17.59 -3.24
C ALA A 85 -6.57 -18.41 -1.99
N THR A 86 -5.63 -18.69 -1.08
CA THR A 86 -5.95 -19.41 0.17
C THR A 86 -6.82 -18.58 1.11
N HIS A 87 -6.60 -17.27 1.19
CA HIS A 87 -7.42 -16.33 1.96
C HIS A 87 -8.87 -16.29 1.47
N VAL A 88 -9.07 -16.12 0.16
CA VAL A 88 -10.40 -16.12 -0.46
C VAL A 88 -11.10 -17.45 -0.24
N TYR A 89 -10.39 -18.58 -0.44
CA TYR A 89 -10.95 -19.90 -0.17
C TYR A 89 -11.44 -20.03 1.28
N HIS A 90 -10.59 -19.67 2.25
CA HIS A 90 -10.91 -19.74 3.67
C HIS A 90 -12.12 -18.86 4.04
N MET A 91 -12.08 -17.58 3.68
CA MET A 91 -13.16 -16.62 3.96
C MET A 91 -14.47 -17.00 3.26
N THR A 92 -14.40 -17.71 2.13
CA THR A 92 -15.61 -18.20 1.46
C THR A 92 -16.29 -19.33 2.20
N GLN A 93 -15.55 -20.17 2.93
CA GLN A 93 -16.15 -21.22 3.75
C GLN A 93 -16.78 -20.64 5.01
N HIS A 94 -16.10 -19.70 5.66
CA HIS A 94 -16.59 -19.01 6.83
C HIS A 94 -16.07 -17.57 6.84
N PHE A 95 -16.98 -16.62 6.69
CA PHE A 95 -16.63 -15.21 6.69
C PHE A 95 -16.24 -14.76 8.10
N ASP A 96 -14.96 -14.39 8.27
CA ASP A 96 -14.41 -13.91 9.54
C ASP A 96 -13.75 -12.55 9.34
N TYR A 97 -14.48 -11.50 9.73
CA TYR A 97 -14.02 -10.11 9.74
C TYR A 97 -12.68 -9.94 10.48
N GLY A 98 -12.57 -10.51 11.68
CA GLY A 98 -11.39 -10.37 12.52
C GLY A 98 -10.16 -11.03 11.90
N TYR A 99 -10.34 -12.17 11.23
CA TYR A 99 -9.29 -12.81 10.44
C TYR A 99 -8.83 -11.91 9.30
N ASN A 100 -9.76 -11.34 8.53
CA ASN A 100 -9.40 -10.41 7.46
C ASN A 100 -8.59 -9.22 7.97
N MET A 101 -9.04 -8.61 9.06
CA MET A 101 -8.35 -7.48 9.68
C MET A 101 -6.93 -7.84 10.15
N ARG A 102 -6.75 -8.98 10.80
CA ARG A 102 -5.41 -9.46 11.22
C ARG A 102 -4.49 -9.64 10.01
N CYS A 103 -4.97 -10.23 8.92
CA CYS A 103 -4.20 -10.41 7.68
C CYS A 103 -3.81 -9.05 7.05
N CYS A 104 -4.76 -8.13 6.90
CA CYS A 104 -4.52 -6.80 6.34
C CYS A 104 -3.51 -6.00 7.16
N ILE A 105 -3.68 -5.96 8.49
CA ILE A 105 -2.77 -5.25 9.40
C ILE A 105 -1.36 -5.85 9.34
N SER A 106 -1.25 -7.18 9.34
CA SER A 106 0.06 -7.86 9.30
C SER A 106 0.85 -7.50 8.04
N VAL A 107 0.21 -7.53 6.87
CA VAL A 107 0.85 -7.16 5.60
C VAL A 107 1.14 -5.65 5.53
N SER A 108 0.27 -4.82 6.10
CA SER A 108 0.47 -3.37 6.16
C SER A 108 1.66 -2.96 7.05
N LEU A 109 1.84 -3.64 8.19
CA LEU A 109 3.01 -3.46 9.06
C LEU A 109 4.29 -3.91 8.36
N PHE A 110 4.25 -5.04 7.64
CA PHE A 110 5.38 -5.49 6.84
C PHE A 110 5.73 -4.48 5.73
N THR A 111 4.72 -3.92 5.05
CA THR A 111 4.88 -2.86 4.05
C THR A 111 5.52 -1.61 4.66
N THR A 112 5.06 -1.21 5.85
CA THR A 112 5.65 -0.10 6.61
C THR A 112 7.12 -0.37 6.91
N ALA A 113 7.47 -1.57 7.37
CA ALA A 113 8.85 -1.95 7.65
C ALA A 113 9.73 -1.86 6.39
N MET A 114 9.24 -2.29 5.22
CA MET A 114 9.97 -2.17 3.96
C MET A 114 10.28 -0.72 3.58
N TYR A 115 9.34 0.21 3.75
CA TYR A 115 9.60 1.63 3.48
C TYR A 115 10.54 2.26 4.51
N LEU A 116 10.45 1.88 5.79
CA LEU A 116 11.38 2.33 6.82
C LEU A 116 12.81 1.84 6.54
N LEU A 117 12.96 0.59 6.11
CA LEU A 117 14.26 0.04 5.68
C LEU A 117 14.80 0.78 4.46
N TYR A 118 13.96 1.07 3.47
CA TYR A 118 14.33 1.89 2.31
C TYR A 118 14.89 3.26 2.73
N ILE A 119 14.16 3.98 3.59
CA ILE A 119 14.59 5.28 4.12
C ILE A 119 15.91 5.14 4.88
N ALA A 120 16.05 4.10 5.71
CA ALA A 120 17.25 3.86 6.52
C ALA A 120 18.48 3.58 5.65
N VAL A 121 18.36 2.74 4.61
CA VAL A 121 19.44 2.45 3.65
C VAL A 121 19.85 3.74 2.92
N ARG A 122 18.87 4.50 2.43
CA ARG A 122 19.10 5.76 1.73
C ARG A 122 19.77 6.81 2.63
N TRP A 123 19.33 6.92 3.89
CA TRP A 123 19.97 7.78 4.88
C TRP A 123 21.41 7.35 5.19
N ARG A 124 21.70 6.04 5.32
CA ARG A 124 23.07 5.57 5.51
C ARG A 124 23.99 5.95 4.35
N ARG A 125 23.47 5.92 3.11
CA ARG A 125 24.21 6.27 1.89
C ARG A 125 24.46 7.77 1.75
N PHE A 126 23.45 8.61 1.98
CA PHE A 126 23.53 10.05 1.69
C PHE A 126 23.66 10.96 2.93
N ARG A 127 23.44 10.42 4.14
CA ARG A 127 23.42 11.13 5.44
C ARG A 127 22.49 12.34 5.49
N ARG A 128 21.49 12.39 4.61
CA ARG A 128 20.47 13.44 4.54
C ARG A 128 19.15 12.88 4.04
N PHE A 129 18.04 13.41 4.55
CA PHE A 129 16.71 13.13 4.02
C PHE A 129 16.42 14.07 2.85
N SER A 130 16.11 13.48 1.71
CA SER A 130 15.62 14.20 0.53
C SER A 130 14.15 14.63 0.70
N ARG A 131 13.58 15.33 -0.27
CA ARG A 131 12.18 15.76 -0.20
C ARG A 131 11.26 14.55 -0.30
N SER A 132 11.55 13.64 -1.24
CA SER A 132 10.79 12.40 -1.40
C SER A 132 10.80 11.55 -0.12
N ASP A 133 11.94 11.43 0.59
CA ASP A 133 12.02 10.69 1.85
C ASP A 133 11.11 11.27 2.94
N ARG A 134 11.03 12.61 3.03
CA ARG A 134 10.17 13.30 4.01
C ARG A 134 8.70 13.09 3.72
N ILE A 135 8.30 13.17 2.46
CA ILE A 135 6.93 12.91 2.05
C ILE A 135 6.56 11.45 2.34
N LEU A 136 7.45 10.50 2.06
CA LEU A 136 7.23 9.10 2.39
C LEU A 136 7.07 8.86 3.90
N MET A 137 7.85 9.53 4.75
CA MET A 137 7.66 9.49 6.21
C MET A 137 6.28 10.01 6.63
N VAL A 138 5.80 11.08 6.01
CA VAL A 138 4.44 11.61 6.26
C VAL A 138 3.39 10.60 5.81
N ILE A 139 3.53 9.99 4.64
CA ILE A 139 2.62 8.93 4.16
C ILE A 139 2.58 7.77 5.15
N ILE A 140 3.74 7.27 5.60
CA ILE A 140 3.81 6.17 6.57
C ILE A 140 3.09 6.54 7.87
N ALA A 141 3.38 7.71 8.43
CA ALA A 141 2.76 8.17 9.67
C ALA A 141 1.25 8.34 9.51
N TRP A 142 0.80 8.94 8.41
CA TRP A 142 -0.62 9.17 8.13
C TRP A 142 -1.38 7.86 7.91
N THR A 143 -0.83 6.93 7.12
CA THR A 143 -1.44 5.62 6.87
C THR A 143 -1.58 4.83 8.16
N ASN A 144 -0.52 4.73 8.97
CA ASN A 144 -0.58 4.01 10.24
C ASN A 144 -1.53 4.69 11.24
N GLY A 145 -1.55 6.03 11.27
CA GLY A 145 -2.51 6.79 12.07
C GLY A 145 -3.96 6.56 11.62
N SER A 146 -4.20 6.45 10.31
CA SER A 146 -5.53 6.17 9.75
C SER A 146 -6.02 4.78 10.21
N VAL A 147 -5.18 3.76 10.14
CA VAL A 147 -5.51 2.39 10.58
C VAL A 147 -5.89 2.33 12.06
N LEU A 148 -5.43 3.27 12.91
CA LEU A 148 -5.87 3.32 14.31
C LEU A 148 -7.36 3.63 14.44
N PHE A 149 -7.96 4.41 13.54
CA PHE A 149 -9.41 4.62 13.56
C PHE A 149 -10.16 3.31 13.35
N GLU A 150 -9.66 2.43 12.49
CA GLU A 150 -10.25 1.12 12.24
C GLU A 150 -10.09 0.17 13.42
N THR A 151 -8.92 0.16 14.08
CA THR A 151 -8.61 -0.84 15.12
C THR A 151 -9.06 -0.47 16.52
N LEU A 152 -9.26 0.82 16.80
CA LEU A 152 -9.71 1.27 18.12
C LEU A 152 -11.21 1.07 18.34
N ASP A 153 -12.00 0.96 17.26
CA ASP A 153 -13.44 0.62 17.29
C ASP A 153 -14.22 1.38 18.36
N PHE A 154 -14.04 2.71 18.42
CA PHE A 154 -14.69 3.56 19.41
C PHE A 154 -16.13 3.94 19.01
N PRO A 155 -17.00 4.27 19.97
CA PRO A 155 -18.39 4.62 19.67
C PRO A 155 -18.52 5.90 18.83
N PRO A 156 -19.59 6.06 18.03
CA PRO A 156 -19.72 7.18 17.11
C PRO A 156 -19.66 8.55 17.78
N ILE A 157 -18.82 9.43 17.23
CA ILE A 157 -18.68 10.82 17.66
C ILE A 157 -19.93 11.58 17.22
N PHE A 158 -20.56 12.26 18.17
CA PHE A 158 -21.85 12.97 17.99
C PHE A 158 -22.98 12.09 17.43
N TRP A 159 -22.87 10.76 17.51
CA TRP A 159 -23.81 9.83 16.87
C TRP A 159 -23.88 9.96 15.33
N ILE A 160 -22.84 10.53 14.71
CA ILE A 160 -22.77 10.76 13.26
C ILE A 160 -21.58 10.02 12.64
N PHE A 161 -20.39 10.16 13.22
CA PHE A 161 -19.16 9.60 12.64
C PHE A 161 -18.61 8.49 13.54
N ASP A 162 -18.72 7.25 13.07
CA ASP A 162 -18.08 6.10 13.71
C ASP A 162 -16.59 5.99 13.36
N ALA A 163 -15.91 5.05 14.01
CA ALA A 163 -14.49 4.84 13.82
C ALA A 163 -14.15 4.42 12.37
N HIS A 164 -14.99 3.58 11.76
CA HIS A 164 -14.81 3.07 10.40
C HIS A 164 -14.97 4.16 9.32
N SER A 165 -15.98 5.02 9.42
CA SER A 165 -16.15 6.15 8.49
C SER A 165 -15.00 7.16 8.58
N LEU A 166 -14.44 7.36 9.77
CA LEU A 166 -13.24 8.19 9.98
C LEU A 166 -11.98 7.54 9.38
N PHE A 167 -11.86 6.21 9.43
CA PHE A 167 -10.81 5.48 8.71
C PHE A 167 -10.90 5.73 7.20
N HIS A 168 -12.09 5.59 6.59
CA HIS A 168 -12.30 5.90 5.17
C HIS A 168 -11.97 7.37 4.85
N ALA A 169 -12.48 8.31 5.64
CA ALA A 169 -12.21 9.73 5.44
C ALA A 169 -10.71 10.05 5.53
N ALA A 170 -9.99 9.45 6.49
CA ALA A 170 -8.57 9.65 6.69
C ALA A 170 -7.71 9.09 5.53
N THR A 171 -8.20 8.12 4.77
CA THR A 171 -7.45 7.53 3.65
C THR A 171 -7.62 8.28 2.33
N ILE A 172 -8.61 9.17 2.18
CA ILE A 172 -8.83 10.03 0.99
C ILE A 172 -7.59 10.82 0.55
N PRO A 173 -6.80 11.45 1.45
CA PRO A 173 -5.64 12.26 1.05
C PRO A 173 -4.44 11.42 0.56
N LEU A 174 -4.37 10.13 0.89
CA LEU A 174 -3.18 9.30 0.65
C LEU A 174 -2.77 9.19 -0.82
N PRO A 175 -3.68 9.00 -1.80
CA PRO A 175 -3.31 8.97 -3.21
C PRO A 175 -2.67 10.28 -3.69
N PHE A 176 -3.09 11.43 -3.16
CA PHE A 176 -2.50 12.73 -3.50
C PHE A 176 -1.07 12.85 -2.95
N TYR A 177 -0.84 12.45 -1.70
CA TYR A 177 0.52 12.42 -1.14
C TYR A 177 1.42 11.44 -1.89
N LEU A 178 0.91 10.27 -2.27
CA LEU A 178 1.65 9.30 -3.08
C LEU A 178 2.03 9.89 -4.44
N HIS A 179 1.11 10.61 -5.09
CA HIS A 179 1.40 11.29 -6.35
C HIS A 179 2.56 12.30 -6.22
N ILE A 180 2.50 13.16 -5.20
CA ILE A 180 3.54 14.15 -4.91
C ILE A 180 4.88 13.45 -4.60
N PHE A 181 4.85 12.38 -3.81
CA PHE A 181 6.03 11.56 -3.53
C PHE A 181 6.67 11.02 -4.82
N LEU A 182 5.88 10.44 -5.72
CA LEU A 182 6.38 9.87 -6.97
C LEU A 182 6.97 10.95 -7.88
N GLN A 183 6.35 12.14 -7.96
CA GLN A 183 6.88 13.26 -8.73
C GLN A 183 8.23 13.75 -8.20
N GLU A 184 8.33 13.97 -6.88
CA GLU A 184 9.59 14.39 -6.25
C GLU A 184 10.67 13.31 -6.42
N HIS A 185 10.33 12.03 -6.20
CA HIS A 185 11.25 10.91 -6.37
C HIS A 185 11.81 10.81 -7.80
N LEU A 186 10.96 11.00 -8.81
CA LEU A 186 11.36 11.05 -10.22
C LEU A 186 12.33 12.20 -10.49
N SER A 187 11.98 13.41 -10.07
CA SER A 187 12.80 14.61 -10.29
C SER A 187 14.18 14.48 -9.66
N GLU A 188 14.27 13.88 -8.47
CA GLU A 188 15.52 13.65 -7.76
C GLU A 188 16.41 12.64 -8.48
N ASN A 189 15.83 11.61 -9.12
CA ASN A 189 16.57 10.60 -9.86
C ASN A 189 17.03 11.12 -11.23
N GLU A 190 16.19 11.85 -11.96
CA GLU A 190 16.57 12.49 -13.23
C GLU A 190 17.72 13.48 -13.02
N TYR A 191 17.64 14.33 -11.99
CA TYR A 191 18.71 15.26 -11.65
C TYR A 191 20.04 14.57 -11.33
N ARG A 192 20.01 13.39 -10.70
CA ARG A 192 21.22 12.61 -10.39
C ARG A 192 21.85 12.03 -11.66
N LEU A 193 21.05 11.51 -12.58
CA LEU A 193 21.53 10.97 -13.86
C LEU A 193 22.24 12.04 -14.69
N LEU A 194 21.69 13.26 -14.75
CA LEU A 194 22.29 14.38 -15.46
C LEU A 194 23.64 14.84 -14.87
N LYS A 195 23.91 14.58 -13.59
CA LYS A 195 25.16 14.94 -12.93
C LYS A 195 26.24 13.84 -12.97
N SER A 196 25.86 12.62 -13.34
CA SER A 196 26.79 11.48 -13.46
C SER A 196 27.38 11.29 -14.85
N VAL A 197 26.94 12.09 -15.83
CA VAL A 197 27.49 12.20 -17.20
C VAL A 197 28.47 13.35 -17.23
#